data_AF-A0A376KW18-F1
#
_entry.id   AF-A0A376KW18-F1
#
_cell.length_a   1.000
_cell.length_b   1.000
_cell.length_c   1.000
_cell.angle_alpha   90.00
_cell.angle_beta   90.00
_cell.angle_gamma   90.00
#
_symmetry.space_group_name_H-M   'P 1'
#
loop_
_entity.id
_entity.type
_entity.pdbx_description
1 polymer ?
#
loop_
_entity_poly.entity_id
_entity_poly.type
_entity_poly.pdbx_seq_one_letter_code
_entity_poly.pdbx_strand_id
1 'polypeptide(L)'
;MSRLVVVSNRIAPPDEHAASAGGLAVGILGALKAAGGLWFGWSGETGNEDQPLKKVKKGNITWASFNLSEQDLDEYYNQFSNAVLWPAFHYRLDLGAISASCLGTAIYA
;
A
#
# COMPACT_ATOMS: atom_id res chain seq x y z
N MET A 1 11.80 12.80 21.35
CA MET A 1 11.55 12.97 19.90
C MET A 1 10.49 11.98 19.46
N SER A 2 9.55 12.42 18.63
CA SER A 2 8.44 11.61 18.12
C SER A 2 8.90 10.75 16.93
N ARG A 3 8.39 9.53 16.80
CA ARG A 3 8.72 8.62 15.69
C ARG A 3 7.77 8.87 14.51
N LEU A 4 8.31 9.10 13.31
CA LEU A 4 7.51 9.12 12.07
C LEU A 4 7.07 7.68 11.73
N VAL A 5 5.77 7.50 11.53
CA VAL A 5 5.18 6.24 11.07
C VAL A 5 4.38 6.53 9.82
N VAL A 6 4.78 5.93 8.71
CA VAL A 6 4.11 6.06 7.42
C VAL A 6 3.36 4.77 7.14
N VAL A 7 2.07 4.90 6.81
CA VAL A 7 1.21 3.79 6.39
C VAL A 7 0.80 4.04 4.95
N SER A 8 1.10 3.11 4.04
CA SER A 8 0.69 3.22 2.64
C SER A 8 0.27 1.87 2.08
N ASN A 9 -0.58 1.91 1.05
CA ASN A 9 -1.04 0.69 0.40
C ASN A 9 0.14 -0.11 -0.17
N ARG A 10 1.03 0.54 -0.94
CA ARG A 10 2.25 -0.12 -1.44
C ARG A 10 3.49 0.47 -0.80
N ILE A 11 4.43 -0.38 -0.37
CA ILE A 11 5.76 0.07 0.06
C ILE A 11 6.78 -0.10 -1.08
N ALA A 12 7.78 0.77 -1.12
CA ALA A 12 8.94 0.53 -1.96
C ALA A 12 9.82 -0.56 -1.33
N PRO A 13 10.35 -1.50 -2.12
CA PRO A 13 11.33 -2.44 -1.61
C PRO A 13 12.55 -1.68 -1.05
N PRO A 14 13.19 -2.21 0.01
CA PRO A 14 14.33 -1.58 0.64
C PRO A 14 15.58 -1.58 -0.24
N ASP A 15 15.56 -2.23 -1.40
CA ASP A 15 16.60 -2.21 -2.42
C ASP A 15 16.25 -1.18 -3.50
N GLU A 16 17.14 -0.20 -3.72
CA GLU A 16 16.91 0.95 -4.61
C GLU A 16 16.68 0.58 -6.08
N HIS A 17 16.95 -0.66 -6.48
CA HIS A 17 16.78 -1.14 -7.87
C HIS A 17 15.40 -1.74 -8.18
N ALA A 18 14.55 -1.98 -7.16
CA ALA A 18 13.24 -2.58 -7.35
C ALA A 18 12.07 -1.59 -7.12
N ALA A 19 12.37 -0.30 -6.96
CA ALA A 19 11.37 0.71 -6.66
C ALA A 19 10.30 0.77 -7.76
N SER A 20 9.08 0.36 -7.41
CA SER A 20 7.87 0.68 -8.16
C SER A 20 7.85 2.18 -8.46
N ALA A 21 7.75 2.53 -9.74
CA ALA A 21 7.89 3.88 -10.28
C ALA A 21 6.67 4.77 -9.97
N GLY A 22 6.35 4.96 -8.68
CA GLY A 22 5.26 5.82 -8.21
C GLY A 22 5.78 7.03 -7.43
N GLY A 23 5.28 8.24 -7.74
CA GLY A 23 5.68 9.49 -7.07
C GLY A 23 5.47 9.48 -5.55
N LEU A 24 4.48 8.73 -5.06
CA LEU A 24 4.24 8.53 -3.63
C LEU A 24 5.44 7.87 -2.93
N ALA A 25 5.98 6.80 -3.52
CA ALA A 25 7.07 6.03 -2.93
C ALA A 25 8.36 6.88 -2.84
N VAL A 26 8.64 7.67 -3.87
CA VAL A 26 9.78 8.59 -3.90
C VAL A 26 9.65 9.66 -2.82
N GLY A 27 8.48 10.28 -2.69
CA GLY A 27 8.22 11.32 -1.69
C GLY A 27 8.34 10.80 -0.26
N ILE A 28 7.71 9.65 0.03
CA ILE A 28 7.77 9.01 1.36
C ILE A 28 9.21 8.63 1.73
N LEU A 29 9.96 8.04 0.80
CA LEU A 29 11.34 7.65 1.05
C LEU A 29 12.21 8.87 1.37
N GLY A 30 11.99 10.00 0.71
CA GLY A 30 12.67 11.26 1.02
C GLY A 30 12.42 11.73 2.46
N ALA A 31 11.15 11.73 2.90
CA ALA A 31 10.78 12.11 4.27
C ALA A 31 11.37 11.16 5.32
N LEU A 32 11.32 9.84 5.07
CA LEU A 32 11.87 8.83 5.96
C LEU A 32 13.40 8.84 6.01
N LYS A 33 14.10 9.16 4.91
CA LYS A 33 15.57 9.34 4.92
C LYS A 33 15.97 10.50 5.85
N ALA A 34 15.20 11.59 5.86
CA ALA A 34 15.46 12.76 6.70
C ALA A 34 15.13 12.54 8.19
N ALA A 35 13.94 12.00 8.49
CA ALA A 35 13.46 11.88 9.88
C ALA A 35 13.78 10.52 10.53
N GLY A 36 14.06 9.48 9.75
CA GLY A 36 13.99 8.09 10.19
C GLY A 36 12.55 7.66 10.48
N GLY A 37 12.36 6.40 10.88
CA GLY A 37 11.05 5.93 11.34
C GLY A 37 10.64 4.55 10.84
N LEU A 38 9.33 4.36 10.73
CA LEU A 38 8.69 3.12 10.28
C LEU A 38 7.88 3.38 9.00
N TRP A 39 8.07 2.54 7.99
CA TRP A 39 7.18 2.43 6.84
C TRP A 39 6.44 1.11 6.89
N PHE A 40 5.12 1.18 7.06
CA PHE A 40 4.22 0.04 7.11
C PHE A 40 3.32 0.00 5.87
N GLY A 41 3.11 -1.19 5.30
CA GLY A 41 2.23 -1.36 4.15
C GLY A 41 2.35 -2.71 3.45
N TRP A 42 1.63 -2.89 2.35
CA TRP A 42 1.65 -4.15 1.61
C TRP A 42 2.92 -4.30 0.77
N SER A 43 3.52 -5.50 0.84
CA SER A 43 4.76 -5.90 0.16
C SER A 43 4.66 -5.91 -1.36
N GLY A 44 3.44 -6.03 -1.90
CA GLY A 44 3.21 -6.30 -3.32
C GLY A 44 3.02 -7.79 -3.64
N GLU A 45 3.10 -8.67 -2.65
CA GLU A 45 2.93 -10.13 -2.80
C GLU A 45 1.61 -10.59 -2.18
N THR A 46 0.99 -11.62 -2.77
CA THR A 46 -0.11 -12.34 -2.14
C THR A 46 0.42 -13.36 -1.15
N GLY A 47 -0.36 -13.66 -0.12
CA GLY A 47 0.02 -14.64 0.90
C GLY A 47 -1.02 -14.77 2.00
N ASN A 48 -0.68 -15.55 3.02
CA ASN A 48 -1.53 -15.70 4.19
C ASN A 48 -1.40 -14.45 5.08
N GLU A 49 -2.52 -13.81 5.36
CA GLU A 49 -2.66 -12.62 6.22
C GLU A 49 -2.26 -12.86 7.68
N ASP A 50 -2.37 -14.10 8.17
CA ASP A 50 -1.97 -14.50 9.53
C ASP A 50 -0.45 -14.57 9.71
N GLN A 51 0.33 -14.45 8.62
CA GLN A 51 1.77 -14.47 8.73
C GLN A 51 2.28 -13.23 9.48
N PRO A 52 3.32 -13.39 10.32
CA PRO A 52 3.91 -12.26 11.01
C PRO A 52 4.50 -11.26 10.02
N LEU A 53 4.37 -9.97 10.35
CA LEU A 53 4.93 -8.88 9.56
C LEU A 53 6.41 -9.10 9.26
N LYS A 54 6.78 -9.00 7.99
CA LYS A 54 8.18 -9.03 7.56
C LYS A 54 8.81 -7.68 7.88
N LYS A 55 9.79 -7.67 8.79
CA LYS A 55 10.49 -6.46 9.21
C LYS A 55 11.90 -6.42 8.63
N VAL A 56 12.24 -5.32 7.97
CA VAL A 56 13.58 -5.06 7.45
C VAL A 56 14.03 -3.71 7.97
N LYS A 57 15.27 -3.61 8.46
CA LYS A 57 15.86 -2.34 8.90
C LYS A 57 17.06 -2.00 8.04
N LYS A 58 17.08 -0.80 7.46
CA LYS A 58 18.25 -0.23 6.78
C LYS A 58 18.44 1.21 7.24
N GLY A 59 19.62 1.51 7.77
CA GLY A 59 19.91 2.81 8.36
C GLY A 59 18.94 3.16 9.51
N ASN A 60 18.33 4.34 9.42
CA ASN A 60 17.34 4.87 10.36
C ASN A 60 15.88 4.52 10.00
N ILE A 61 15.65 3.70 8.97
CA ILE A 61 14.32 3.33 8.49
C ILE A 61 14.05 1.86 8.79
N THR A 62 12.85 1.58 9.31
CA THR A 62 12.31 0.24 9.46
C THR A 62 11.16 0.07 8.47
N TRP A 63 11.20 -0.96 7.64
CA TRP A 63 10.08 -1.42 6.84
C TRP A 63 9.38 -2.53 7.61
N ALA A 64 8.06 -2.49 7.65
CA ALA A 64 7.22 -3.57 8.16
C ALA A 64 6.14 -3.87 7.13
N SER A 65 6.25 -5.01 6.46
CA SER A 65 5.35 -5.37 5.37
C SER A 65 4.48 -6.56 5.69
N PHE A 66 3.27 -6.56 5.15
CA PHE A 66 2.36 -7.70 5.12
C PHE A 66 2.05 -8.10 3.68
N ASN A 67 1.52 -9.31 3.50
CA ASN A 67 1.00 -9.80 2.23
C ASN A 67 -0.53 -9.69 2.27
N LEU A 68 -1.15 -9.42 1.12
CA LEU A 68 -2.60 -9.45 1.00
C LEU A 68 -3.05 -10.88 0.71
N SER A 69 -4.22 -11.26 1.22
CA SER A 69 -4.89 -12.47 0.74
C SER A 69 -5.26 -12.29 -0.74
N GLU A 70 -5.53 -13.39 -1.45
CA GLU A 70 -6.04 -13.28 -2.83
C GLU A 70 -7.39 -12.56 -2.88
N GLN A 71 -8.21 -12.74 -1.84
CA GLN A 71 -9.50 -12.07 -1.72
C GLN A 71 -9.32 -10.55 -1.55
N ASP A 72 -8.45 -10.10 -0.65
CA ASP A 72 -8.20 -8.66 -0.46
C ASP A 72 -7.50 -8.03 -1.66
N LEU A 73 -6.64 -8.78 -2.35
CA LEU A 73 -6.07 -8.29 -3.60
C LEU A 73 -7.17 -8.01 -4.62
N ASP A 74 -8.17 -8.87 -4.74
CA ASP A 74 -9.28 -8.64 -5.66
C ASP A 74 -10.21 -7.53 -5.14
N GLU A 75 -10.85 -7.73 -4.00
CA GLU A 75 -11.93 -6.87 -3.51
C GLU A 75 -11.43 -5.47 -3.12
N TYR A 76 -10.35 -5.39 -2.35
CA TYR A 76 -9.82 -4.12 -1.87
C TYR A 76 -8.94 -3.42 -2.93
N TYR A 77 -7.94 -4.11 -3.48
CA TYR A 77 -6.96 -3.47 -4.36
C TYR A 77 -7.46 -3.32 -5.79
N ASN A 78 -7.91 -4.39 -6.44
CA ASN A 78 -8.31 -4.34 -7.85
C ASN A 78 -9.67 -3.67 -8.04
N GLN A 79 -10.67 -4.05 -7.25
CA GLN A 79 -12.03 -3.55 -7.41
C GLN A 79 -12.21 -2.18 -6.78
N PHE A 80 -12.27 -2.08 -5.45
CA PHE A 80 -12.65 -0.82 -4.81
C PHE A 80 -11.61 0.30 -5.07
N SER A 81 -10.33 0.03 -4.84
CA SER A 81 -9.29 1.05 -4.99
C SER A 81 -9.06 1.45 -6.45
N ASN A 82 -8.89 0.48 -7.35
CA ASN A 82 -8.46 0.76 -8.73
C ASN A 82 -9.58 0.77 -9.78
N ALA A 83 -10.71 0.10 -9.56
CA ALA A 83 -11.85 0.13 -10.48
C ALA A 83 -12.93 1.14 -10.08
N VAL A 84 -12.95 1.63 -8.82
CA VAL A 84 -13.93 2.63 -8.36
C VAL A 84 -13.26 3.96 -7.99
N LEU A 85 -12.39 3.98 -6.98
CA LEU A 85 -11.82 5.24 -6.48
C LEU A 85 -10.90 5.90 -7.51
N TRP A 86 -10.02 5.13 -8.14
CA TRP A 86 -9.10 5.68 -9.13
C TRP A 86 -9.82 6.34 -10.32
N PRO A 87 -10.76 5.68 -11.02
CA PRO A 87 -11.48 6.32 -12.13
C PRO A 87 -12.35 7.50 -11.67
N ALA A 88 -12.99 7.40 -10.50
CA ALA A 88 -13.79 8.49 -9.95
C ALA A 88 -12.95 9.75 -9.70
N PHE A 89 -11.77 9.60 -9.10
CA PHE A 89 -10.90 10.74 -8.77
C PHE A 89 -10.13 11.28 -9.98
N HIS A 90 -10.10 10.52 -11.08
CA HIS A 90 -9.53 10.91 -12.35
C HIS A 90 -10.59 11.34 -13.38
N TYR A 91 -11.85 11.53 -12.97
CA TYR A 91 -12.96 11.95 -13.85
C TYR A 91 -13.20 11.01 -15.03
N ARG A 92 -12.85 9.72 -14.88
CA ARG A 92 -13.00 8.66 -15.87
C ARG A 92 -14.06 7.65 -15.43
N LEU A 93 -15.25 8.14 -15.12
CA LEU A 93 -16.37 7.30 -14.70
C LEU A 93 -16.77 6.27 -15.77
N ASP A 94 -16.41 6.50 -17.03
CA ASP A 94 -16.53 5.55 -18.14
C ASP A 94 -15.72 4.26 -17.95
N LEU A 95 -14.63 4.33 -17.19
CA LEU A 95 -13.78 3.18 -16.84
C LEU A 95 -14.19 2.51 -15.53
N GLY A 96 -15.11 3.13 -14.77
CA GLY A 96 -15.49 2.66 -13.46
C GLY A 96 -16.46 1.48 -13.52
N ALA A 97 -16.16 0.42 -12.78
CA ALA A 97 -17.06 -0.71 -12.60
C ALA A 97 -17.51 -0.76 -11.12
N ILE A 98 -18.75 -0.34 -10.85
CA ILE A 98 -19.34 -0.43 -9.50
C ILE A 98 -20.13 -1.73 -9.44
N SER A 99 -19.61 -2.74 -8.75
CA SER A 99 -20.34 -3.97 -8.42
C SER A 99 -20.78 -3.97 -6.95
N ALA A 100 -21.74 -4.84 -6.60
CA ALA A 100 -22.18 -5.00 -5.22
C ALA A 100 -21.05 -5.48 -4.27
N SER A 101 -20.05 -6.21 -4.78
CA SER A 101 -18.88 -6.60 -4.00
C SER A 101 -18.01 -5.40 -3.60
N CYS A 102 -17.95 -4.33 -4.41
CA CYS A 102 -17.24 -3.09 -4.05
C CYS A 102 -17.84 -2.36 -2.84
N LEU A 103 -19.14 -2.55 -2.55
CA LEU A 103 -19.83 -1.89 -1.44
C LEU A 103 -19.61 -2.62 -0.11
N GLY A 104 -19.33 -3.93 -0.13
CA GLY A 104 -19.06 -4.73 1.07
C GLY A 104 -17.80 -4.28 1.79
N THR A 105 -16.73 -4.01 1.04
CA THR A 105 -15.43 -3.59 1.59
C THR A 105 -15.45 -2.17 2.17
N ALA A 106 -16.35 -1.29 1.69
CA ALA A 106 -16.47 0.09 2.15
C ALA A 106 -17.11 0.23 3.55
N ILE A 107 -17.78 -0.81 4.05
CA ILE A 107 -18.51 -0.78 5.34
C ILE A 107 -17.65 -1.34 6.49
N TYR A 108 -16.56 -2.03 6.19
CA TYR A 108 -15.70 -2.69 7.19
C TYR A 108 -14.30 -2.06 7.36
N ALA A 109 -14.02 -0.95 6.69
CA ALA A 109 -12.77 -0.18 6.84
C ALA A 109 -12.94 1.03 7.78
#